data_AF-A0A2E3C5P5-F1
#
_entry.id   AF-A0A2E3C5P5-F1
#
_cell.length_a   1.000
_cell.length_b   1.000
_cell.length_c   1.000
_cell.angle_alpha   90.00
_cell.angle_beta   90.00
_cell.angle_gamma   90.00
#
_symmetry.space_group_name_H-M   'P 1'
#
loop_
_entity.id
_entity.type
_entity.pdbx_description
1 polymer ?
#
loop_
_entity_poly.entity_id
_entity_poly.type
_entity_poly.pdbx_seq_one_letter_code
_entity_poly.pdbx_strand_id
1 'polypeptide(L)'
;MNTPVYEFIDKAQYCNNIEELCSLVEKVLHNMGFSQWAYETKVDTPMGEQQHFFHKFPEKWVEYYMAENCFDVDPVVLEGKKLNTPFQWTHIYPKDLPKERQDYLALSREHGMHDGVAVPIPQAGGRKSIFSITGYENKTDITHAVEDKHQHLISIACAFHAIAADFIRDDAVPTPQNPLTERERECVVWTAKGKTSWEIS
;
A
#
# COMPACT_ATOMS: atom_id res chain seq x y z
N MET A 1 -11.25 -22.79 13.69
CA MET A 1 -10.45 -21.74 14.35
C MET A 1 -10.72 -20.44 13.61
N ASN A 2 -11.26 -19.43 14.28
CA ASN A 2 -11.61 -18.16 13.65
C ASN A 2 -10.35 -17.26 13.63
N THR A 3 -9.56 -17.35 12.56
CA THR A 3 -8.33 -16.54 12.42
C THR A 3 -8.67 -15.07 12.14
N PRO A 4 -7.86 -14.09 12.57
CA PRO A 4 -8.11 -12.66 12.31
C PRO A 4 -8.37 -12.32 10.83
N VAL A 5 -7.71 -13.03 9.91
CA VAL A 5 -7.92 -12.90 8.46
C VAL A 5 -9.34 -13.27 8.04
N TYR A 6 -9.86 -14.38 8.55
CA TYR A 6 -11.22 -14.83 8.25
C TYR A 6 -12.24 -13.85 8.82
N GLU A 7 -12.03 -13.37 10.06
CA GLU A 7 -12.89 -12.34 10.64
C GLU A 7 -12.94 -11.08 9.78
N PHE A 8 -11.79 -10.63 9.28
CA PHE A 8 -11.73 -9.47 8.41
C PHE A 8 -12.48 -9.71 7.10
N ILE A 9 -12.15 -10.77 6.35
CA ILE A 9 -12.74 -11.05 5.04
C ILE A 9 -14.25 -11.27 5.15
N ASP A 10 -14.70 -12.05 6.13
CA ASP A 10 -16.12 -12.37 6.34
C ASP A 10 -16.95 -11.12 6.65
N LYS A 11 -16.40 -10.16 7.39
CA LYS A 11 -17.10 -8.91 7.75
C LYS A 11 -16.95 -7.81 6.71
N ALA A 12 -15.80 -7.73 6.03
CA ALA A 12 -15.47 -6.63 5.13
C ALA A 12 -16.40 -6.59 3.90
N GLN A 13 -16.89 -7.74 3.44
CA GLN A 13 -17.88 -7.82 2.34
C GLN A 13 -19.23 -7.19 2.69
N TYR A 14 -19.52 -6.93 3.98
CA TYR A 14 -20.76 -6.31 4.44
C TYR A 14 -20.60 -4.82 4.77
N CYS A 15 -19.40 -4.24 4.60
CA CYS A 15 -19.20 -2.81 4.72
C CYS A 15 -19.91 -2.08 3.57
N ASN A 16 -20.49 -0.92 3.87
CA ASN A 16 -21.25 -0.13 2.90
C ASN A 16 -20.47 1.07 2.33
N ASN A 17 -19.33 1.39 2.93
CA ASN A 17 -18.47 2.50 2.56
C ASN A 17 -17.03 2.26 3.05
N ILE A 18 -16.12 3.15 2.63
CA ILE A 18 -14.70 3.05 2.95
C ILE A 18 -14.43 3.31 4.44
N GLU A 19 -15.23 4.14 5.11
CA GLU A 19 -15.08 4.47 6.53
C GLU A 19 -15.35 3.24 7.43
N GLU A 20 -16.39 2.46 7.11
CA GLU A 20 -16.71 1.19 7.77
C GLU A 20 -15.57 0.18 7.56
N LEU A 21 -15.02 0.09 6.34
CA LEU A 21 -13.90 -0.80 6.03
C LEU A 21 -12.62 -0.39 6.80
N CYS A 22 -12.32 0.91 6.87
CA CYS A 22 -11.21 1.47 7.65
C CYS A 22 -11.37 1.14 9.15
N SER A 23 -12.58 1.30 9.68
CA SER A 23 -12.87 0.99 11.09
C SER A 23 -12.71 -0.51 11.40
N LEU A 24 -13.12 -1.36 10.46
CA LEU A 24 -12.98 -2.81 10.60
C LEU A 24 -11.51 -3.24 10.57
N VAL A 25 -10.71 -2.76 9.61
CA VAL A 25 -9.29 -3.12 9.54
C VAL A 25 -8.52 -2.62 10.75
N GLU A 26 -8.82 -1.41 11.23
CA GLU A 26 -8.23 -0.86 12.45
C GLU A 26 -8.47 -1.79 13.65
N LYS A 27 -9.72 -2.23 13.84
CA LYS A 27 -10.08 -3.15 14.93
C LYS A 27 -9.35 -4.50 14.83
N VAL A 28 -9.29 -5.08 13.64
CA VAL A 28 -8.63 -6.39 13.43
C VAL A 28 -7.13 -6.27 13.67
N LEU A 29 -6.48 -5.24 13.12
CA LEU A 29 -5.05 -4.99 13.33
C LEU A 29 -4.74 -4.71 14.81
N HIS A 30 -5.59 -3.95 15.50
CA HIS A 30 -5.45 -3.70 16.93
C HIS A 30 -5.51 -4.99 17.75
N ASN A 31 -6.46 -5.89 17.46
CA ASN A 31 -6.53 -7.22 18.09
C ASN A 31 -5.31 -8.10 17.80
N MET A 32 -4.58 -7.82 16.71
CA MET A 32 -3.32 -8.48 16.37
C MET A 32 -2.10 -7.78 17.02
N GLY A 33 -2.31 -6.71 17.76
CA GLY A 33 -1.31 -5.92 18.47
C GLY A 33 -0.75 -4.73 17.71
N PHE A 34 -1.27 -4.41 16.51
CA PHE A 34 -0.80 -3.28 15.68
C PHE A 34 -1.75 -2.09 15.79
N SER A 35 -1.26 -0.96 16.28
CA SER A 35 -2.08 0.22 16.53
C SER A 35 -2.06 1.24 15.40
N GLN A 36 -1.20 1.05 14.39
CA GLN A 36 -0.96 2.03 13.34
C GLN A 36 -0.94 1.39 11.96
N TRP A 37 -1.58 2.05 11.00
CA TRP A 37 -1.60 1.59 9.61
C TRP A 37 -1.83 2.75 8.65
N ALA A 38 -1.47 2.54 7.39
CA ALA A 38 -1.83 3.42 6.29
C ALA A 38 -2.04 2.63 5.00
N TYR A 39 -2.94 3.12 4.16
CA TYR A 39 -3.21 2.61 2.84
C TYR A 39 -3.18 3.79 1.85
N GLU A 40 -2.23 3.73 0.93
CA GLU A 40 -2.09 4.68 -0.15
C GLU A 40 -2.44 3.99 -1.47
N THR A 41 -3.27 4.63 -2.28
CA THR A 41 -3.58 4.14 -3.62
C THR A 41 -3.81 5.29 -4.58
N LYS A 42 -3.64 5.03 -5.87
CA LYS A 42 -4.06 5.92 -6.94
C LYS A 42 -5.12 5.24 -7.77
N VAL A 43 -6.13 6.01 -8.17
CA VAL A 43 -7.18 5.58 -9.09
C VAL A 43 -7.24 6.54 -10.26
N ASP A 44 -7.61 6.02 -11.42
CA ASP A 44 -7.95 6.88 -12.56
C ASP A 44 -9.26 7.58 -12.27
N THR A 45 -9.38 8.80 -12.77
CA THR A 45 -10.61 9.61 -12.81
C THR A 45 -10.69 10.26 -14.20
N PRO A 46 -11.86 10.80 -14.62
CA PRO A 46 -11.96 11.56 -15.85
C PRO A 46 -11.03 12.78 -15.93
N MET A 47 -10.56 13.28 -14.78
CA MET A 47 -9.67 14.45 -14.68
C MET A 47 -8.18 14.09 -14.55
N GLY A 48 -7.84 12.80 -14.55
CA GLY A 48 -6.47 12.31 -14.35
C GLY A 48 -6.37 11.35 -13.17
N GLU A 49 -5.18 11.20 -12.60
CA GLU A 49 -4.99 10.34 -11.43
C GLU A 49 -5.39 11.06 -10.13
N GLN A 50 -6.18 10.39 -9.29
CA GLN A 50 -6.49 10.82 -7.95
C GLN A 50 -5.80 9.93 -6.93
N GLN A 51 -5.12 10.55 -5.97
CA GLN A 51 -4.49 9.87 -4.85
C GLN A 51 -5.45 9.80 -3.66
N HIS A 52 -5.52 8.62 -3.04
CA HIS A 52 -6.24 8.38 -1.81
C HIS A 52 -5.28 7.88 -0.73
N PHE A 53 -5.45 8.42 0.47
CA PHE A 53 -4.64 8.08 1.64
C PHE A 53 -5.56 7.90 2.85
N PHE A 54 -5.68 6.65 3.32
CA PHE A 54 -6.44 6.28 4.50
C PHE A 54 -5.48 5.79 5.57
N HIS A 55 -5.60 6.22 6.81
CA HIS A 55 -4.61 5.88 7.81
C HIS A 55 -5.15 5.95 9.24
N LYS A 56 -4.46 5.25 10.13
CA LYS A 56 -4.47 5.45 11.57
C LYS A 56 -3.04 5.75 12.04
N PHE A 57 -2.56 6.94 11.68
CA PHE A 57 -1.29 7.49 12.17
C PHE A 57 -1.58 8.68 13.09
N PRO A 58 -0.69 9.00 14.04
CA PRO A 58 -0.83 10.19 14.86
C PRO A 58 -0.96 11.44 13.97
N GLU A 59 -1.97 12.29 14.23
CA GLU A 59 -2.24 13.48 13.40
C GLU A 59 -1.00 14.37 13.25
N LYS A 60 -0.31 14.65 14.36
CA LYS A 60 0.95 15.42 14.36
C LYS A 60 2.04 14.82 13.47
N TRP A 61 2.10 13.49 13.38
CA TRP A 61 3.05 12.82 12.50
C TRP A 61 2.68 13.08 11.04
N VAL A 62 1.40 12.97 10.68
CA VAL A 62 0.95 13.20 9.30
C VAL A 62 1.10 14.66 8.90
N GLU A 63 0.80 15.61 9.79
CA GLU A 63 1.06 17.03 9.58
C GLU A 63 2.53 17.30 9.27
N TYR A 64 3.43 16.78 10.10
CA TYR A 64 4.88 16.87 9.86
C TYR A 64 5.29 16.21 8.55
N TYR A 65 4.81 14.99 8.30
CA TYR A 65 5.14 14.20 7.13
C TYR A 65 4.79 14.93 5.82
N MET A 66 3.62 15.58 5.79
CA MET A 66 3.17 16.38 4.65
C MET A 66 3.92 17.70 4.54
N ALA A 67 4.13 18.43 5.65
CA ALA A 67 4.80 19.72 5.65
C ALA A 67 6.26 19.65 5.17
N GLU A 68 6.97 18.59 5.56
CA GLU A 68 8.39 18.40 5.22
C GLU A 68 8.60 17.55 3.96
N ASN A 69 7.53 17.21 3.21
CA ASN A 69 7.60 16.32 2.04
C ASN A 69 8.36 15.01 2.31
N CYS A 70 8.06 14.37 3.45
CA CYS A 70 8.79 13.20 3.92
C CYS A 70 8.79 12.01 2.94
N PHE A 71 7.91 12.00 1.94
CA PHE A 71 7.91 11.04 0.83
C PHE A 71 9.27 10.92 0.10
N ASP A 72 10.06 12.00 0.09
CA ASP A 72 11.38 12.04 -0.58
C ASP A 72 12.52 11.47 0.27
N VAL A 73 12.27 11.27 1.57
CA VAL A 73 13.25 10.74 2.53
C VAL A 73 12.84 9.41 3.16
N ASP A 74 11.54 9.05 3.12
CA ASP A 74 11.01 7.81 3.68
C ASP A 74 11.54 6.58 2.92
N PRO A 75 12.40 5.75 3.55
CA PRO A 75 12.93 4.55 2.92
C PRO A 75 11.86 3.53 2.54
N VAL A 76 10.75 3.46 3.29
CA VAL A 76 9.64 2.54 3.01
C VAL A 76 8.98 2.90 1.69
N VAL A 77 8.77 4.19 1.43
CA VAL A 77 8.22 4.67 0.15
C VAL A 77 9.24 4.52 -0.97
N LEU A 78 10.48 4.98 -0.78
CA LEU A 78 11.49 5.01 -1.83
C LEU A 78 11.93 3.62 -2.29
N GLU A 79 12.21 2.71 -1.36
CA GLU A 79 12.59 1.34 -1.68
C GLU A 79 11.35 0.49 -2.01
N GLY A 80 10.22 0.73 -1.33
CA GLY A 80 8.97 0.04 -1.60
C GLY A 80 8.44 0.23 -3.03
N LYS A 81 8.65 1.42 -3.62
CA LYS A 81 8.37 1.66 -5.05
C LYS A 81 9.11 0.69 -5.99
N LYS A 82 10.27 0.18 -5.60
CA LYS A 82 11.08 -0.76 -6.40
C LYS A 82 10.65 -2.22 -6.20
N LEU A 83 10.04 -2.52 -5.06
CA LEU A 83 9.65 -3.88 -4.68
C LEU A 83 8.21 -4.21 -5.14
N ASN A 84 7.97 -5.46 -5.53
CA ASN A 84 6.65 -5.98 -5.92
C ASN A 84 6.11 -7.00 -4.92
N THR A 85 6.84 -7.22 -3.82
CA THR A 85 6.50 -8.21 -2.80
C THR A 85 6.45 -7.52 -1.44
N PRO A 86 5.65 -8.04 -0.49
CA PRO A 86 5.67 -7.57 0.89
C PRO A 86 7.07 -7.57 1.46
N PHE A 87 7.37 -6.56 2.28
CA PHE A 87 8.66 -6.44 2.94
C PHE A 87 8.50 -5.82 4.32
N GLN A 88 9.39 -6.22 5.21
CA GLN A 88 9.54 -5.62 6.53
C GLN A 88 10.44 -4.40 6.44
N TRP A 89 10.07 -3.32 7.14
CA TRP A 89 10.73 -2.02 6.97
C TRP A 89 12.20 -2.06 7.34
N THR A 90 12.55 -2.72 8.45
CA THR A 90 13.94 -2.82 8.89
C THR A 90 14.84 -3.62 7.93
N HIS A 91 14.27 -4.53 7.12
CA HIS A 91 15.03 -5.34 6.16
C HIS A 91 15.48 -4.57 4.92
N ILE A 92 14.82 -3.46 4.60
CA ILE A 92 15.13 -2.66 3.40
C ILE A 92 15.97 -1.43 3.71
N TYR A 93 16.21 -1.11 4.99
CA TYR A 93 17.01 0.04 5.36
C TYR A 93 18.46 -0.14 4.87
N PRO A 94 19.00 0.80 4.08
CA PRO A 94 20.41 0.80 3.71
C PRO A 94 21.29 0.81 4.96
N LYS A 95 22.42 0.10 4.91
CA LYS A 95 23.41 0.11 6.00
C LYS A 95 23.98 1.50 6.25
N ASP A 96 24.18 2.27 5.18
CA ASP A 96 24.71 3.63 5.21
C ASP A 96 23.63 4.63 4.80
N LEU A 97 22.74 4.95 5.73
CA LEU A 97 21.71 5.98 5.52
C LEU A 97 22.32 7.39 5.63
N PRO A 98 22.01 8.32 4.72
CA PRO A 98 22.32 9.74 4.91
C PRO A 98 21.72 10.28 6.22
N LYS A 99 22.37 11.26 6.84
CA LYS A 99 21.95 11.82 8.14
C LYS A 99 20.47 12.21 8.18
N GLU A 100 19.99 12.90 7.15
CA GLU A 100 18.58 13.29 7.02
C GLU A 100 17.60 12.11 7.17
N ARG A 101 17.90 10.97 6.54
CA ARG A 101 17.06 9.77 6.66
C ARG A 101 17.19 9.11 8.03
N GLN A 102 18.37 9.19 8.67
CA GLN A 102 18.54 8.72 10.04
C GLN A 102 17.70 9.56 11.01
N ASP A 103 17.71 10.88 10.85
CA ASP A 103 16.92 11.82 11.65
C ASP A 103 15.41 11.58 11.47
N TYR A 104 14.96 11.37 10.22
CA TYR A 104 13.60 10.94 9.90
C TYR A 104 13.21 9.62 10.59
N LEU A 105 14.07 8.60 10.53
CA LEU A 105 13.83 7.31 11.18
C LEU A 105 13.85 7.42 12.72
N ALA A 106 14.62 8.34 13.29
CA ALA A 106 14.59 8.60 14.73
C ALA A 106 13.24 9.23 15.14
N LEU A 107 12.77 10.22 14.38
CA LEU A 107 11.51 10.90 14.67
C LEU A 107 10.28 10.00 14.48
N SER A 108 10.26 9.14 13.44
CA SER A 108 9.18 8.16 13.26
C SER A 108 9.09 7.18 14.44
N ARG A 109 10.23 6.75 15.00
CA ARG A 109 10.29 5.92 16.21
C ARG A 109 9.71 6.63 17.45
N GLU A 110 9.93 7.94 17.60
CA GLU A 110 9.31 8.71 18.68
C GLU A 110 7.77 8.67 18.60
N HIS A 111 7.23 8.57 17.38
CA HIS A 111 5.79 8.40 17.10
C HIS A 111 5.34 6.92 17.10
N GLY A 112 6.19 5.99 17.55
CA GLY A 112 5.86 4.57 17.69
C GLY A 112 5.98 3.73 16.42
N MET A 113 6.50 4.29 15.33
CA MET A 113 6.73 3.59 14.06
C MET A 113 8.15 3.02 14.03
N HIS A 114 8.39 1.96 14.80
CA HIS A 114 9.72 1.39 14.98
C HIS A 114 10.14 0.41 13.87
N ASP A 115 9.19 -0.41 13.44
CA ASP A 115 9.30 -1.39 12.36
C ASP A 115 7.88 -1.63 11.84
N GLY A 116 7.71 -2.45 10.80
CA GLY A 116 6.41 -2.75 10.26
C GLY A 116 6.51 -3.60 9.00
N VAL A 117 5.36 -3.85 8.39
CA VAL A 117 5.28 -4.46 7.07
C VAL A 117 4.65 -3.46 6.10
N ALA A 118 5.24 -3.36 4.92
CA ALA A 118 4.60 -2.73 3.78
C ALA A 118 4.27 -3.81 2.76
N VAL A 119 3.06 -3.73 2.19
CA VAL A 119 2.51 -4.65 1.21
C VAL A 119 2.25 -3.86 -0.07
N PRO A 120 3.19 -3.86 -1.02
CA PRO A 120 2.95 -3.32 -2.36
C PRO A 120 1.96 -4.20 -3.10
N ILE A 121 0.93 -3.58 -3.68
CA ILE A 121 -0.11 -4.27 -4.45
C ILE A 121 -0.10 -3.69 -5.86
N PRO A 122 0.46 -4.42 -6.85
CA PRO A 122 0.54 -3.95 -8.23
C PRO A 122 -0.83 -3.68 -8.84
N GLN A 123 -0.94 -2.57 -9.55
CA GLN A 123 -2.12 -2.16 -10.31
C GLN A 123 -1.79 -2.06 -11.80
N ALA A 124 -2.82 -1.90 -12.63
CA ALA A 124 -2.64 -1.67 -14.06
C ALA A 124 -1.82 -0.40 -14.34
N GLY A 125 -1.04 -0.41 -15.42
CA GLY A 125 -0.18 0.73 -15.82
C GLY A 125 1.12 0.87 -15.02
N GLY A 126 1.53 -0.15 -14.26
CA GLY A 126 2.76 -0.11 -13.47
C GLY A 126 2.64 0.64 -12.14
N ARG A 127 1.42 1.05 -11.78
CA ARG A 127 1.08 1.67 -10.49
C ARG A 127 1.09 0.64 -9.37
N LYS A 128 1.12 1.14 -8.14
CA LYS A 128 1.07 0.31 -6.93
C LYS A 128 0.25 1.02 -5.86
N SER A 129 -0.63 0.29 -5.21
CA SER A 129 -1.11 0.65 -3.89
C SER A 129 -0.12 0.13 -2.85
N ILE A 130 -0.02 0.78 -1.71
CA ILE A 130 0.83 0.34 -0.60
C ILE A 130 -0.01 0.31 0.66
N PHE A 131 -0.06 -0.85 1.31
CA PHE A 131 -0.63 -0.99 2.65
C PHE A 131 0.50 -1.18 3.66
N SER A 132 0.61 -0.27 4.61
CA SER A 132 1.62 -0.19 5.65
C SER A 132 1.00 -0.49 7.02
N ILE A 133 1.61 -1.39 7.81
CA ILE A 133 1.15 -1.77 9.16
C ILE A 133 2.33 -1.68 10.14
N THR A 134 2.12 -1.02 11.27
CA THR A 134 3.16 -0.71 12.28
C THR A 134 2.54 -0.47 13.66
N GLY A 135 3.32 0.05 14.62
CA GLY A 135 2.85 0.45 15.93
C GLY A 135 2.47 -0.74 16.81
N TYR A 136 3.33 -1.76 16.86
CA TYR A 136 3.09 -2.93 17.71
C TYR A 136 3.15 -2.56 19.20
N GLU A 137 2.20 -3.05 19.99
CA GLU A 137 2.06 -2.71 21.42
C GLU A 137 3.36 -2.90 22.21
N ASN A 138 4.07 -4.00 21.96
CA ASN A 138 5.42 -4.20 22.48
C ASN A 138 6.50 -3.76 21.47
N LYS A 139 6.93 -2.51 21.59
CA LYS A 139 7.92 -1.89 20.69
C LYS A 139 9.21 -2.70 20.50
N THR A 140 9.65 -3.48 21.50
CA THR A 140 10.88 -4.28 21.40
C THR A 140 10.72 -5.53 20.56
N ASP A 141 9.48 -6.01 20.37
CA ASP A 141 9.19 -7.30 19.74
C ASP A 141 8.54 -7.16 18.37
N ILE A 142 8.35 -5.92 17.88
CA ILE A 142 7.65 -5.66 16.62
C ILE A 142 8.22 -6.44 15.44
N THR A 143 9.54 -6.57 15.36
CA THR A 143 10.22 -7.32 14.29
C THR A 143 9.79 -8.78 14.30
N HIS A 144 9.83 -9.45 15.46
CA HIS A 144 9.39 -10.84 15.59
C HIS A 144 7.87 -10.98 15.39
N ALA A 145 7.09 -10.00 15.86
CA ALA A 145 5.64 -10.02 15.72
C ALA A 145 5.20 -9.89 14.25
N VAL A 146 5.90 -9.07 13.47
CA VAL A 146 5.70 -8.95 12.02
C VAL A 146 6.03 -10.26 11.33
N GLU A 147 7.16 -10.90 11.66
CA GLU A 147 7.55 -12.21 11.10
C GLU A 147 6.54 -13.31 11.42
N ASP A 148 6.14 -13.43 12.69
CA ASP A 148 5.16 -14.41 13.19
C ASP A 148 3.79 -14.27 12.52
N LYS A 149 3.34 -13.02 12.31
CA LYS A 149 2.00 -12.72 11.76
C LYS A 149 2.02 -12.38 10.28
N HIS A 150 3.17 -12.50 9.61
CA HIS A 150 3.42 -11.98 8.26
C HIS A 150 2.33 -12.37 7.24
N GLN A 151 1.98 -13.65 7.18
CA GLN A 151 0.97 -14.15 6.25
C GLN A 151 -0.42 -13.55 6.51
N HIS A 152 -0.78 -13.34 7.78
CA HIS A 152 -2.05 -12.74 8.14
C HIS A 152 -2.10 -11.26 7.76
N LEU A 153 -1.02 -10.51 8.01
CA LEU A 153 -0.92 -9.10 7.67
C LEU A 153 -1.01 -8.88 6.16
N ILE A 154 -0.31 -9.69 5.35
CA ILE A 154 -0.41 -9.65 3.89
C ILE A 154 -1.83 -9.96 3.43
N SER A 155 -2.44 -11.00 3.98
CA SER A 155 -3.79 -11.41 3.58
C SER A 155 -4.81 -10.32 3.85
N ILE A 156 -4.72 -9.66 5.01
CA ILE A 156 -5.58 -8.52 5.37
C ILE A 156 -5.35 -7.35 4.43
N ALA A 157 -4.09 -6.98 4.16
CA ALA A 157 -3.74 -5.89 3.25
C ALA A 157 -4.30 -6.11 1.83
N CYS A 158 -4.12 -7.31 1.27
CA CYS A 158 -4.64 -7.66 -0.04
C CYS A 158 -6.18 -7.68 -0.07
N ALA A 159 -6.82 -8.24 0.95
CA ALA A 159 -8.27 -8.24 1.07
C ALA A 159 -8.83 -6.81 1.20
N PHE A 160 -8.19 -5.96 2.01
CA PHE A 160 -8.57 -4.55 2.15
C PHE A 160 -8.49 -3.84 0.81
N HIS A 161 -7.38 -3.97 0.08
CA HIS A 161 -7.22 -3.34 -1.23
C HIS A 161 -8.32 -3.77 -2.21
N ALA A 162 -8.61 -5.07 -2.29
CA ALA A 162 -9.61 -5.60 -3.20
C ALA A 162 -11.00 -4.99 -2.96
N ILE A 163 -11.39 -4.82 -1.70
CA ILE A 163 -12.71 -4.26 -1.32
C ILE A 163 -12.69 -2.73 -1.40
N ALA A 164 -11.61 -2.09 -0.96
CA ALA A 164 -11.45 -0.64 -1.02
C ALA A 164 -11.47 -0.13 -2.46
N ALA A 165 -10.95 -0.89 -3.42
CA ALA A 165 -10.98 -0.55 -4.83
C ALA A 165 -12.41 -0.33 -5.35
N ASP A 166 -13.41 -1.06 -4.83
CA ASP A 166 -14.81 -0.87 -5.23
C ASP A 166 -15.43 0.41 -4.63
N PHE A 167 -14.99 0.86 -3.46
CA PHE A 167 -15.47 2.11 -2.85
C PHE A 167 -14.78 3.36 -3.41
N ILE A 168 -13.54 3.23 -3.89
CA ILE A 168 -12.71 4.35 -4.33
C ILE A 168 -12.79 4.56 -5.85
N ARG A 169 -13.21 3.54 -6.61
CA ARG A 169 -13.39 3.66 -8.05
C ARG A 169 -14.42 4.75 -8.37
N ASP A 170 -14.05 5.65 -9.26
CA ASP A 170 -15.00 6.58 -9.86
C ASP A 170 -15.76 5.86 -10.97
N ASP A 171 -17.07 5.67 -10.79
CA ASP A 171 -17.95 5.03 -11.78
C ASP A 171 -18.03 5.81 -13.10
N ALA A 172 -17.63 7.09 -13.11
CA ALA A 172 -17.51 7.87 -14.34
C ALA A 172 -16.32 7.45 -15.20
N VAL A 173 -15.35 6.68 -14.67
CA VAL A 173 -14.26 6.11 -15.45
C VAL A 173 -14.77 4.90 -16.21
N PRO A 174 -14.77 4.92 -17.55
CA PRO A 174 -15.20 3.77 -18.33
C PRO A 174 -14.29 2.58 -18.04
N THR A 175 -14.88 1.47 -17.58
CA THR A 175 -14.18 0.19 -17.66
C THR A 175 -13.86 -0.05 -19.13
N PRO A 176 -12.62 -0.42 -19.53
CA PRO A 176 -12.29 -0.65 -20.93
C PRO A 176 -13.24 -1.70 -21.53
N GLN A 177 -14.24 -1.26 -22.30
CA GLN A 177 -15.28 -2.14 -22.80
C GLN A 177 -14.79 -3.02 -23.96
N ASN A 178 -13.70 -2.61 -24.61
CA ASN A 178 -13.07 -3.34 -25.70
C ASN A 178 -11.63 -3.69 -25.33
N PRO A 179 -11.34 -4.92 -24.88
CA PRO A 179 -9.96 -5.38 -24.75
C PRO A 179 -9.29 -5.39 -26.12
N LEU A 180 -8.01 -5.03 -26.17
CA LEU A 180 -7.23 -5.11 -27.41
C LEU A 180 -7.27 -6.54 -27.97
N THR A 181 -7.57 -6.64 -29.26
CA THR A 181 -7.42 -7.87 -30.02
C THR A 181 -5.96 -8.35 -29.98
N GLU A 182 -5.74 -9.63 -30.28
CA GLU A 182 -4.38 -10.19 -30.33
C GLU A 182 -3.47 -9.39 -31.26
N ARG A 183 -4.00 -8.99 -32.42
CA ARG A 183 -3.26 -8.20 -33.41
C ARG A 183 -2.95 -6.78 -32.92
N GLU A 184 -3.91 -6.09 -32.31
CA GLU A 184 -3.66 -4.75 -31.76
C GLU A 184 -2.61 -4.79 -30.63
N ARG A 185 -2.67 -5.82 -29.79
CA ARG A 185 -1.67 -6.03 -28.73
C ARG A 185 -0.27 -6.26 -29.31
N GLU A 186 -0.15 -7.08 -30.34
CA GLU A 186 1.10 -7.30 -31.06
C GLU A 186 1.63 -6.00 -31.68
N CYS A 187 0.76 -5.23 -32.35
CA CYS A 187 1.12 -3.93 -32.91
C CYS A 187 1.66 -2.98 -31.83
N VAL A 188 0.99 -2.89 -30.68
CA VAL A 188 1.41 -2.03 -29.56
C VAL A 188 2.76 -2.49 -29.00
N VAL A 189 2.98 -3.80 -28.82
CA VAL A 189 4.24 -4.34 -28.30
C VAL A 189 5.41 -4.02 -29.24
N TRP A 190 5.25 -4.20 -30.54
CA TRP A 190 6.34 -3.92 -31.49
C TRP A 190 6.57 -2.43 -31.70
N THR A 191 5.51 -1.61 -31.70
CA THR A 191 5.62 -0.15 -31.73
C THR A 191 6.37 0.35 -30.50
N ALA A 192 6.08 -0.17 -29.31
CA ALA A 192 6.79 0.17 -28.07
C ALA A 192 8.28 -0.22 -28.11
N LYS A 193 8.64 -1.23 -28.91
CA LYS A 193 10.04 -1.62 -29.19
C LYS A 193 10.70 -0.81 -30.32
N GLY A 194 10.01 0.20 -30.85
CA GLY A 194 10.52 1.11 -31.89
C GLY A 194 10.39 0.59 -33.32
N LYS A 195 9.58 -0.46 -33.56
CA LYS A 195 9.33 -0.96 -34.92
C LYS A 195 8.40 -0.04 -35.68
N THR A 196 8.69 0.16 -36.95
CA THR A 196 7.84 0.94 -37.87
C THR A 196 6.63 0.12 -38.30
N SER A 197 5.55 0.76 -38.73
CA SER A 197 4.34 0.06 -39.18
C SER A 197 4.61 -0.97 -40.27
N TRP A 198 5.61 -0.73 -41.13
CA TRP A 198 6.01 -1.66 -42.20
C TRP A 198 6.67 -2.93 -41.66
N GLU A 199 7.47 -2.82 -40.59
CA GLU A 199 8.09 -3.98 -39.93
C GLU A 199 7.10 -4.79 -39.08
N ILE A 200 5.98 -4.17 -38.70
CA ILE A 200 4.94 -4.79 -37.86
C ILE A 200 3.88 -5.49 -38.70
N SER A 201 3.69 -5.08 -39.96
CA SER A 201 2.57 -5.47 -40.85
C SER A 201 2.54 -6.95 -41.19
#